data_AF-A0A6P7FFH2-F1
#
_entry.id   AF-A0A6P7FFH2-F1
#
_cell.length_a   1.000
_cell.length_b   1.000
_cell.length_c   1.000
_cell.angle_alpha   90.00
_cell.angle_beta   90.00
_cell.angle_gamma   90.00
#
_symmetry.space_group_name_H-M   'P 1'
#
loop_
_entity.id
_entity.type
_entity.pdbx_description
1 polymer ?
#
loop_
_entity_poly.entity_id
_entity_poly.type
_entity_poly.pdbx_seq_one_letter_code
_entity_poly.pdbx_strand_id
1 'polypeptide(L)'
;MLSCVACNLLFTGILLEKNYDMTSIQLSSEAEYFCEILGLESTNVCDGVIYPHVDVLSYIIDNKKEVNSQQICSLIMKCDQGNETFNWTIDIPDGTPAEKVKPEFVYFTGDLVSHRVWGTSPEFNGNIIKKAMGLFAEKLGNIPVYPILGNHEAHPVNLYAPLDTSEDEISSDWLYDVILDTWTEHDWLDKEAVKKTILAGGYYTVKTARGLRLIVLNNNVCSRENWWNLYNSEDPYGQLKWLADTLLEAEKNKEIVHILYHIQTSSCIGSWGRAYNQILKRFQNTIAAQFNGHTHRDQFFIHYDNDTNENNMSTPIGVTFNGGSLMPDEANPNYKILSIDANSFNVKDFETYTFDLDEANKNQKIDWIKLYSFKDSFHVDSLSPADLSDLVINKMKNDTVVDLYNRFFYRGSSKANQTYVGRDLRCQILLTVEGEADMCNHL
;
A
#
# COMPACT_ATOMS: atom_id res chain seq x y z
N MET A 1 -0.42 27.99 23.24
CA MET A 1 -0.68 28.05 24.70
C MET A 1 -1.50 29.28 25.08
N LEU A 2 -1.07 30.51 24.73
CA LEU A 2 -1.87 31.73 24.96
C LEU A 2 -3.25 31.71 24.28
N SER A 3 -3.33 31.20 23.04
CA SER A 3 -4.59 31.08 22.27
C SER A 3 -5.62 30.15 22.90
N CYS A 4 -5.18 29.03 23.49
CA CYS A 4 -6.08 28.10 24.17
C CYS A 4 -6.59 28.64 25.51
N VAL A 5 -5.78 29.40 26.24
CA VAL A 5 -6.21 30.08 27.47
C VAL A 5 -7.25 31.16 27.13
N ALA A 6 -6.99 31.97 26.10
CA ALA A 6 -7.94 32.98 25.63
C ALA A 6 -9.28 32.36 25.20
N CYS A 7 -9.24 31.26 24.46
CA CYS A 7 -10.44 30.52 24.06
C CYS A 7 -11.23 29.99 25.26
N ASN A 8 -10.53 29.37 26.22
CA ASN A 8 -11.20 28.83 27.40
C ASN A 8 -11.87 29.92 28.23
N LEU A 9 -11.23 31.08 28.38
CA LEU A 9 -11.81 32.24 29.06
C LEU A 9 -13.06 32.75 28.33
N LEU A 10 -12.97 32.92 27.00
CA LEU A 10 -14.09 33.35 26.16
C LEU A 10 -15.29 32.43 26.30
N PHE A 11 -15.11 31.12 26.06
CA PHE A 11 -16.21 30.18 26.11
C PHE A 11 -16.69 29.88 27.54
N THR A 12 -15.88 30.15 28.58
CA THR A 12 -16.36 30.13 29.96
C THR A 12 -17.34 31.27 30.21
N GLY A 13 -17.04 32.49 29.73
CA GLY A 13 -17.94 33.64 29.80
C GLY A 13 -19.25 33.39 29.06
N ILE A 14 -19.15 32.99 27.79
CA ILE A 14 -20.31 32.66 26.94
C ILE A 14 -21.23 31.62 27.59
N LEU A 15 -20.67 30.56 28.19
CA LEU A 15 -21.46 29.53 28.87
C LEU A 15 -22.11 30.03 30.17
N LEU A 16 -21.46 30.93 30.91
CA LEU A 16 -22.02 31.55 32.12
C LEU A 16 -23.16 32.51 31.76
N GLU A 17 -22.99 33.32 30.73
CA GLU A 17 -23.99 34.31 30.32
C GLU A 17 -25.19 33.68 29.62
N LYS A 18 -24.99 32.55 28.93
CA LYS A 18 -26.10 31.75 28.40
C LYS A 18 -27.03 31.19 29.49
N ASN A 19 -26.53 30.94 30.70
CA ASN A 19 -27.38 30.58 31.86
C ASN A 19 -28.26 31.75 32.36
N TYR A 20 -28.13 32.95 31.78
CA TYR A 20 -28.95 34.14 32.04
C TYR A 20 -29.89 34.48 30.84
N ASP A 21 -30.29 33.50 30.04
CA ASP A 21 -31.25 33.62 28.92
C ASP A 21 -30.78 34.57 27.78
N MET A 22 -29.49 34.57 27.45
CA MET A 22 -29.02 35.28 26.26
C MET A 22 -29.56 34.69 24.96
N THR A 23 -29.95 35.57 24.04
CA THR A 23 -30.38 35.21 22.68
C THR A 23 -29.19 34.89 21.77
N SER A 24 -29.41 34.13 20.69
CA SER A 24 -28.37 33.83 19.70
C SER A 24 -27.77 35.08 19.04
N ILE A 25 -28.54 36.17 18.95
CA ILE A 25 -28.08 37.47 18.45
C ILE A 25 -27.05 38.11 19.41
N GLN A 26 -27.29 38.04 20.72
CA GLN A 26 -26.36 38.57 21.72
C GLN A 26 -25.06 37.75 21.74
N LEU A 27 -25.18 36.42 21.67
CA LEU A 27 -24.06 35.50 21.56
C LEU A 27 -23.21 35.75 20.32
N SER A 28 -23.85 36.00 19.18
CA SER A 28 -23.15 36.31 17.91
C SER A 28 -22.37 37.62 18.03
N SER A 29 -23.00 38.68 18.54
CA SER A 29 -22.38 40.00 18.67
C SER A 29 -21.18 39.98 19.61
N GLU A 30 -21.26 39.21 20.69
CA GLU A 30 -20.18 39.08 21.67
C GLU A 30 -19.02 38.24 21.11
N ALA A 31 -19.31 37.09 20.48
CA ALA A 31 -18.29 36.26 19.85
C ALA A 31 -17.55 37.00 18.73
N GLU A 32 -18.26 37.82 17.94
CA GLU A 32 -17.67 38.66 16.89
C GLU A 32 -16.74 39.71 17.48
N TYR A 33 -17.20 40.43 18.50
CA TYR A 33 -16.40 41.41 19.22
C TYR A 33 -15.08 40.82 19.77
N PHE A 34 -15.14 39.61 20.34
CA PHE A 34 -13.93 38.93 20.82
C PHE A 34 -13.04 38.41 19.70
N CYS A 35 -13.62 37.94 18.59
CA CYS A 35 -12.86 37.51 17.42
C CYS A 35 -12.01 38.65 16.84
N GLU A 36 -12.58 39.86 16.79
CA GLU A 36 -11.89 41.06 16.31
C GLU A 36 -10.84 41.60 17.30
N ILE A 37 -11.21 41.76 18.58
CA ILE A 37 -10.31 42.36 19.59
C ILE A 37 -9.11 41.48 19.90
N LEU A 38 -9.28 40.16 19.85
CA LEU A 38 -8.19 39.22 20.04
C LEU A 38 -7.36 39.03 18.76
N GLY A 39 -7.73 39.69 17.66
CA GLY A 39 -7.05 39.62 16.37
C GLY A 39 -6.99 38.20 15.82
N LEU A 40 -8.02 37.39 16.10
CA LEU A 40 -8.05 35.99 15.69
C LEU A 40 -8.15 35.88 14.16
N GLU A 41 -9.02 36.69 13.56
CA GLU A 41 -9.23 36.77 12.13
C GLU A 41 -9.70 38.17 11.72
N SER A 42 -9.83 38.42 10.41
CA SER A 42 -10.43 39.68 9.91
C SER A 42 -11.92 39.77 10.22
N THR A 43 -12.46 40.99 10.39
CA THR A 43 -13.90 41.26 10.62
C THR A 43 -14.84 40.44 9.72
N ASN A 44 -14.56 40.40 8.41
CA ASN A 44 -15.39 39.67 7.45
C ASN A 44 -15.39 38.14 7.67
N VAL A 45 -14.30 37.62 8.23
CA VAL A 45 -14.15 36.20 8.56
C VAL A 45 -14.82 35.90 9.91
N CYS A 46 -14.68 36.79 10.89
CA CYS A 46 -15.37 36.68 12.18
C CYS A 46 -16.90 36.64 11.99
N ASP A 47 -17.46 37.60 11.27
CA ASP A 47 -18.91 37.65 10.96
C ASP A 47 -19.36 36.41 10.18
N GLY A 48 -18.65 36.08 9.09
CA GLY A 48 -18.99 34.96 8.21
C GLY A 48 -18.88 33.57 8.85
N VAL A 49 -18.09 33.42 9.91
CA VAL A 49 -17.96 32.14 10.65
C VAL A 49 -18.95 32.08 11.81
N ILE A 50 -19.20 33.18 12.51
CA ILE A 50 -19.96 33.16 13.77
C ILE A 50 -21.46 33.11 13.48
N TYR A 51 -21.96 33.98 12.60
CA TYR A 51 -23.40 34.12 12.35
C TYR A 51 -24.08 32.82 11.86
N PRO A 52 -23.49 32.03 10.94
CA PRO A 52 -24.12 30.78 10.47
C PRO A 52 -24.11 29.65 11.50
N HIS A 53 -23.27 29.72 12.53
CA HIS A 53 -23.04 28.62 13.46
C HIS A 53 -23.61 28.88 14.86
N VAL A 54 -23.97 30.11 15.19
CA VAL A 54 -24.43 30.50 16.54
C VAL A 54 -25.71 29.77 16.98
N ASP A 55 -26.64 29.52 16.05
CA ASP A 55 -27.88 28.80 16.36
C ASP A 55 -27.63 27.31 16.62
N VAL A 56 -26.70 26.70 15.88
CA VAL A 56 -26.27 25.30 16.08
C VAL A 56 -25.54 25.17 17.41
N LEU A 57 -24.61 26.08 17.69
CA LEU A 57 -23.87 26.10 18.94
C LEU A 57 -24.83 26.32 20.12
N SER A 58 -25.81 27.20 19.94
CA SER A 58 -26.85 27.45 20.93
C SER A 58 -27.65 26.20 21.23
N TYR A 59 -28.17 25.53 20.19
CA TYR A 59 -28.90 24.28 20.33
C TYR A 59 -28.09 23.21 21.06
N ILE A 60 -26.80 23.07 20.76
CA ILE A 60 -25.91 22.12 21.43
C ILE A 60 -25.78 22.43 22.93
N ILE A 61 -25.57 23.71 23.29
CA ILE A 61 -25.45 24.13 24.69
C ILE A 61 -26.78 23.87 25.45
N ASP A 62 -27.92 24.12 24.80
CA ASP A 62 -29.24 23.94 25.43
C ASP A 62 -29.63 22.47 25.63
N ASN A 63 -29.15 21.58 24.77
CA ASN A 63 -29.62 20.19 24.70
C ASN A 63 -28.59 19.15 25.17
N LYS A 64 -27.32 19.51 25.33
CA LYS A 64 -26.29 18.63 25.88
C LYS A 64 -25.98 19.02 27.32
N LYS A 65 -26.28 18.11 28.26
CA LYS A 65 -25.90 18.29 29.66
C LYS A 65 -24.38 18.37 29.74
N GLU A 66 -23.88 19.50 30.24
CA GLU A 66 -22.47 19.77 30.56
C GLU A 66 -21.55 19.99 29.35
N VAL A 67 -21.91 20.94 28.49
CA VAL A 67 -20.95 21.57 27.57
C VAL A 67 -20.05 22.51 28.37
N ASN A 68 -18.73 22.35 28.27
CA ASN A 68 -17.75 23.25 28.89
C ASN A 68 -16.80 23.90 27.86
N SER A 69 -16.12 24.98 28.27
CA SER A 69 -15.22 25.75 27.40
C SER A 69 -14.09 24.91 26.83
N GLN A 70 -13.59 23.93 27.61
CA GLN A 70 -12.50 23.06 27.18
C GLN A 70 -12.94 22.14 26.05
N GLN A 71 -14.15 21.58 26.10
CA GLN A 71 -14.72 20.77 25.02
C GLN A 71 -14.88 21.59 23.73
N ILE A 72 -15.39 22.82 23.84
CA ILE A 72 -15.57 23.72 22.69
C ILE A 72 -14.21 24.10 22.08
N CYS A 73 -13.25 24.53 22.91
CA CYS A 73 -11.92 24.93 22.46
C CYS A 73 -11.08 23.76 21.94
N SER A 74 -11.30 22.54 22.44
CA SER A 74 -10.66 21.33 21.92
C SER A 74 -11.18 21.01 20.52
N LEU A 75 -12.49 21.18 20.29
CA LEU A 75 -13.10 20.98 18.97
C LEU A 75 -12.66 22.04 17.95
N ILE A 76 -12.64 23.32 18.32
CA ILE A 76 -12.38 24.44 17.40
C ILE A 76 -10.87 24.65 17.17
N MET A 77 -10.04 24.53 18.20
CA MET A 77 -8.62 24.91 18.16
C MET A 77 -7.64 23.83 18.65
N LYS A 78 -8.10 22.58 18.83
CA LYS A 78 -7.27 21.44 19.28
C LYS A 78 -6.52 21.72 20.59
N CYS A 79 -7.18 22.39 21.54
CA CYS A 79 -6.63 22.72 22.86
C CYS A 79 -6.52 21.52 23.83
N ASP A 80 -6.29 20.33 23.28
CA ASP A 80 -6.73 19.05 23.83
C ASP A 80 -5.66 18.35 24.69
N GLN A 81 -5.17 19.02 25.73
CA GLN A 81 -4.35 18.34 26.74
C GLN A 81 -5.25 17.50 27.66
N GLY A 82 -5.69 16.34 27.16
CA GLY A 82 -6.24 15.25 27.97
C GLY A 82 -7.76 15.23 28.18
N ASN A 83 -8.58 15.66 27.21
CA ASN A 83 -10.04 15.55 27.34
C ASN A 83 -10.55 14.16 26.91
N GLU A 84 -11.13 13.41 27.84
CA GLU A 84 -11.75 12.09 27.58
C GLU A 84 -13.07 12.19 26.79
N THR A 85 -13.65 13.39 26.63
CA THR A 85 -14.98 13.59 26.03
C THR A 85 -15.09 13.04 24.59
N PHE A 86 -14.01 13.03 23.82
CA PHE A 86 -14.00 12.54 22.44
C PHE A 86 -13.35 11.16 22.30
N ASN A 87 -12.92 10.54 23.41
CA ASN A 87 -12.37 9.20 23.44
C ASN A 87 -13.50 8.18 23.64
N TRP A 88 -13.94 7.56 22.55
CA TRP A 88 -14.86 6.43 22.58
C TRP A 88 -14.34 5.31 21.70
N THR A 89 -14.69 4.08 22.06
CA THR A 89 -14.44 2.86 21.29
C THR A 89 -15.76 2.14 21.08
N ILE A 90 -15.84 1.31 20.04
CA ILE A 90 -16.95 0.39 19.82
C ILE A 90 -16.43 -1.04 19.93
N ASP A 91 -17.20 -1.89 20.59
CA ASP A 91 -16.94 -3.33 20.61
C ASP A 91 -17.40 -3.93 19.28
N ILE A 92 -16.44 -4.36 18.46
CA ILE A 92 -16.69 -5.07 17.22
C ILE A 92 -16.87 -6.56 17.57
N PRO A 93 -18.04 -7.18 17.32
CA PRO A 93 -18.24 -8.58 17.67
C PRO A 93 -17.31 -9.49 16.87
N ASP A 94 -16.72 -10.47 17.56
CA ASP A 94 -15.85 -11.48 16.94
C ASP A 94 -16.63 -12.29 15.89
N GLY A 95 -16.21 -12.18 14.62
CA GLY A 95 -16.58 -13.15 13.59
C GLY A 95 -15.80 -14.44 13.82
N THR A 96 -16.36 -15.60 13.43
CA THR A 96 -15.59 -16.84 13.27
C THR A 96 -14.59 -16.62 12.13
N PRO A 97 -13.27 -16.48 12.40
CA PRO A 97 -12.31 -16.35 11.33
C PRO A 97 -12.29 -17.66 10.54
N ALA A 98 -12.10 -17.58 9.22
CA ALA A 98 -11.69 -18.75 8.44
C ALA A 98 -10.51 -19.44 9.16
N GLU A 99 -10.48 -20.78 9.10
CA GLU A 99 -9.46 -21.61 9.75
C GLU A 99 -8.07 -21.01 9.46
N LYS A 100 -7.42 -20.46 10.50
CA LYS A 100 -6.17 -19.71 10.36
C LYS A 100 -5.06 -20.68 9.99
N VAL A 101 -4.78 -20.84 8.70
CA VAL A 101 -3.49 -21.39 8.26
C VAL A 101 -2.42 -20.45 8.80
N LYS A 102 -1.58 -20.94 9.71
CA LYS A 102 -0.48 -20.15 10.27
C LYS A 102 0.66 -20.12 9.23
N PRO A 103 0.95 -18.97 8.59
CA PRO A 103 2.03 -18.92 7.59
C PRO A 103 3.40 -19.03 8.27
N GLU A 104 4.40 -19.52 7.52
CA GLU A 104 5.80 -19.54 7.98
C GLU A 104 6.40 -18.12 8.06
N PHE A 105 6.01 -17.25 7.13
CA PHE A 105 6.36 -15.83 7.06
C PHE A 105 5.36 -15.09 6.17
N VAL A 106 5.40 -13.75 6.16
CA VAL A 106 4.53 -12.89 5.37
C VAL A 106 5.35 -12.01 4.43
N TYR A 107 4.95 -11.93 3.16
CA TYR A 107 5.40 -10.85 2.27
C TYR A 107 4.43 -9.69 2.39
N PHE A 108 4.96 -8.49 2.69
CA PHE A 108 4.15 -7.28 2.78
C PHE A 108 4.58 -6.27 1.71
N THR A 109 3.72 -6.09 0.70
CA THR A 109 4.06 -5.36 -0.53
C THR A 109 3.81 -3.85 -0.47
N GLY A 110 4.05 -3.19 0.65
CA GLY A 110 4.07 -1.72 0.76
C GLY A 110 2.70 -1.03 0.67
N ASP A 111 2.71 0.29 0.41
CA ASP A 111 1.54 1.17 0.29
C ASP A 111 0.67 1.24 1.56
N LEU A 112 1.29 1.66 2.65
CA LEU A 112 0.63 1.93 3.93
C LEU A 112 -0.02 3.30 3.99
N VAL A 113 0.58 4.30 3.33
CA VAL A 113 0.13 5.69 3.39
C VAL A 113 -1.04 5.91 2.43
N SER A 114 -2.10 6.56 2.92
CA SER A 114 -3.32 6.76 2.15
C SER A 114 -3.13 7.63 0.90
N HIS A 115 -4.08 7.57 -0.03
CA HIS A 115 -4.11 8.39 -1.24
C HIS A 115 -4.41 9.88 -0.99
N ARG A 116 -4.57 10.30 0.27
CA ARG A 116 -4.69 11.71 0.66
C ARG A 116 -3.33 12.40 0.65
N VAL A 117 -2.64 12.32 -0.49
CA VAL A 117 -1.21 12.66 -0.62
C VAL A 117 -0.92 14.14 -0.29
N TRP A 118 -1.89 15.04 -0.49
CA TRP A 118 -1.81 16.46 -0.14
C TRP A 118 -1.75 16.74 1.37
N GLY A 119 -2.01 15.74 2.22
CA GLY A 119 -1.94 15.85 3.67
C GLY A 119 -0.80 15.05 4.29
N THR A 120 0.18 14.62 3.50
CA THR A 120 1.31 13.81 3.96
C THR A 120 2.51 14.68 4.35
N SER A 121 3.42 14.11 5.14
CA SER A 121 4.74 14.67 5.49
C SER A 121 5.68 13.51 5.87
N PRO A 122 7.01 13.72 5.93
CA PRO A 122 7.95 12.70 6.41
C PRO A 122 7.56 12.14 7.78
N GLU A 123 7.21 13.03 8.73
CA GLU A 123 6.78 12.63 10.07
C GLU A 123 5.47 11.83 10.04
N PHE A 124 4.47 12.29 9.28
CA PHE A 124 3.19 11.60 9.16
C PHE A 124 3.37 10.20 8.58
N ASN A 125 4.09 10.08 7.46
CA ASN A 125 4.34 8.81 6.78
C ASN A 125 5.14 7.86 7.69
N GLY A 126 6.19 8.37 8.34
CA GLY A 126 6.99 7.57 9.27
C GLY A 126 6.19 7.03 10.45
N ASN A 127 5.25 7.82 10.98
CA ASN A 127 4.34 7.36 12.04
C ASN A 127 3.36 6.29 11.57
N ILE A 128 2.87 6.38 10.33
CA ILE A 128 2.02 5.34 9.73
C ILE A 128 2.80 4.03 9.57
N ILE A 129 4.04 4.09 9.07
CA ILE A 129 4.92 2.92 8.93
C ILE A 129 5.16 2.25 10.28
N LYS A 130 5.58 3.02 11.30
CA LYS A 130 5.79 2.53 12.67
C LYS A 130 4.54 1.84 13.22
N LYS A 131 3.38 2.48 13.10
CA LYS A 131 2.11 1.94 13.59
C LYS A 131 1.74 0.63 12.89
N ALA A 132 1.90 0.56 11.57
CA ALA A 132 1.58 -0.64 10.81
C ALA A 132 2.51 -1.82 11.15
N MET A 133 3.81 -1.58 11.27
CA MET A 133 4.77 -2.62 11.65
C MET A 133 4.50 -3.13 13.08
N GLY A 134 4.19 -2.22 14.01
CA GLY A 134 3.78 -2.61 15.36
C GLY A 134 2.50 -3.47 15.38
N LEU A 135 1.51 -3.17 14.54
CA LEU A 135 0.30 -4.00 14.40
C LEU A 135 0.61 -5.39 13.84
N PHE A 136 1.49 -5.49 12.84
CA PHE A 136 1.95 -6.79 12.34
C PHE A 136 2.60 -7.62 13.45
N ALA A 137 3.52 -7.02 14.21
CA ALA A 137 4.19 -7.70 15.32
C ALA A 137 3.19 -8.14 16.41
N GLU A 138 2.24 -7.27 16.78
CA GLU A 138 1.21 -7.59 17.77
C GLU A 138 0.35 -8.77 17.33
N LYS A 139 -0.10 -8.79 16.06
CA LYS A 139 -1.07 -9.78 15.57
C LYS A 139 -0.43 -11.08 15.08
N LEU A 140 0.81 -11.05 14.59
CA LEU A 140 1.51 -12.20 14.04
C LEU A 140 2.52 -12.83 15.02
N GLY A 141 2.90 -12.11 16.08
CA GLY A 141 3.91 -12.55 17.04
C GLY A 141 5.24 -12.83 16.35
N ASN A 142 5.77 -14.04 16.50
CA ASN A 142 7.10 -14.42 16.01
C ASN A 142 7.13 -14.78 14.51
N ILE A 143 6.04 -14.63 13.77
CA ILE A 143 6.05 -14.89 12.32
C ILE A 143 6.75 -13.72 11.63
N PRO A 144 7.85 -13.95 10.89
CA PRO A 144 8.56 -12.87 10.20
C PRO A 144 7.70 -12.19 9.14
N VAL A 145 7.79 -10.87 9.07
CA VAL A 145 7.24 -10.07 7.97
C VAL A 145 8.39 -9.50 7.16
N TYR A 146 8.33 -9.69 5.85
CA TYR A 146 9.30 -9.18 4.89
C TYR A 146 8.65 -8.05 4.08
N PRO A 147 8.80 -6.80 4.54
CA PRO A 147 8.20 -5.64 3.90
C PRO A 147 9.00 -5.17 2.68
N ILE A 148 8.29 -4.51 1.77
CA ILE A 148 8.79 -3.88 0.55
C ILE A 148 8.29 -2.44 0.56
N LEU A 149 9.09 -1.49 0.07
CA LEU A 149 8.65 -0.10 -0.12
C LEU A 149 7.65 0.00 -1.28
N GLY A 150 6.48 0.59 -1.02
CA GLY A 150 5.53 1.03 -2.04
C GLY A 150 5.73 2.48 -2.45
N ASN A 151 4.94 2.96 -3.40
CA ASN A 151 5.14 4.30 -3.94
C ASN A 151 4.58 5.40 -3.01
N HIS A 152 3.69 5.04 -2.09
CA HIS A 152 3.08 5.95 -1.12
C HIS A 152 3.91 6.21 0.14
N GLU A 153 4.94 5.41 0.43
CA GLU A 153 5.78 5.61 1.62
C GLU A 153 6.57 6.93 1.59
N ALA A 154 7.04 7.34 0.41
CA ALA A 154 7.81 8.57 0.23
C ALA A 154 6.94 9.83 0.37
N HIS A 155 7.60 10.94 0.69
CA HIS A 155 7.00 12.26 0.65
C HIS A 155 7.92 13.23 -0.09
N PRO A 156 7.43 13.92 -1.14
CA PRO A 156 6.12 13.72 -1.79
C PRO A 156 5.96 12.30 -2.36
N VAL A 157 4.70 11.88 -2.58
CA VAL A 157 4.38 10.55 -3.14
C VAL A 157 5.18 10.27 -4.41
N ASN A 158 5.60 9.01 -4.61
CA ASN A 158 6.41 8.51 -5.74
C ASN A 158 7.86 8.98 -5.81
N LEU A 159 8.25 10.04 -5.10
CA LEU A 159 9.55 10.68 -5.29
C LEU A 159 10.61 10.04 -4.38
N TYR A 160 11.37 9.11 -4.96
CA TYR A 160 12.55 8.51 -4.35
C TYR A 160 13.81 9.17 -4.90
N ALA A 161 14.45 10.01 -4.07
CA ALA A 161 15.52 10.91 -4.46
C ALA A 161 16.88 10.21 -4.67
N PRO A 162 17.73 10.69 -5.59
CA PRO A 162 19.12 10.22 -5.73
C PRO A 162 19.92 10.34 -4.42
N LEU A 163 20.90 9.44 -4.20
CA LEU A 163 21.72 9.42 -2.97
C LEU A 163 22.64 10.64 -2.80
N ASP A 164 22.89 11.38 -3.87
CA ASP A 164 23.69 12.60 -3.87
C ASP A 164 22.85 13.87 -3.62
N THR A 165 21.55 13.71 -3.33
CA THR A 165 20.67 14.80 -2.90
C THR A 165 21.04 15.22 -1.49
N SER A 166 21.54 16.44 -1.32
CA SER A 166 22.09 16.93 -0.04
C SER A 166 21.10 17.75 0.79
N GLU A 167 19.98 18.13 0.17
CA GLU A 167 18.95 18.99 0.74
C GLU A 167 17.91 18.16 1.49
N ASP A 168 17.83 18.34 2.80
CA ASP A 168 16.94 17.60 3.71
C ASP A 168 15.46 17.67 3.27
N GLU A 169 15.03 18.77 2.65
CA GLU A 169 13.64 18.97 2.24
C GLU A 169 13.20 18.07 1.07
N ILE A 170 14.15 17.56 0.29
CA ILE A 170 13.88 16.79 -0.93
C ILE A 170 14.58 15.42 -0.95
N SER A 171 15.39 15.12 0.08
CA SER A 171 15.99 13.80 0.28
C SER A 171 14.95 12.76 0.75
N SER A 172 15.22 11.50 0.44
CA SER A 172 14.45 10.35 0.93
C SER A 172 15.13 9.63 2.10
N ASP A 173 16.24 10.14 2.63
CA ASP A 173 17.04 9.46 3.67
C ASP A 173 16.26 9.20 4.96
N TRP A 174 15.38 10.14 5.34
CA TRP A 174 14.50 10.00 6.50
C TRP A 174 13.67 8.71 6.44
N LEU A 175 13.26 8.28 5.24
CA LEU A 175 12.46 7.08 5.05
C LEU A 175 13.32 5.84 5.27
N TYR A 176 14.56 5.85 4.80
CA TYR A 176 15.50 4.74 4.98
C TYR A 176 15.89 4.53 6.44
N ASP A 177 16.04 5.61 7.20
CA ASP A 177 16.23 5.53 8.66
C ASP A 177 14.99 4.93 9.35
N VAL A 178 13.79 5.41 9.00
CA VAL A 178 12.54 4.91 9.58
C VAL A 178 12.34 3.42 9.29
N ILE A 179 12.55 2.96 8.05
CA ILE A 179 12.38 1.55 7.71
C ILE A 179 13.49 0.68 8.30
N LEU A 180 14.72 1.16 8.40
CA LEU A 180 15.80 0.42 9.05
C LEU A 180 15.43 0.13 10.51
N ASP A 181 14.97 1.14 11.24
CA ASP A 181 14.60 0.97 12.63
C ASP A 181 13.37 0.06 12.76
N THR A 182 12.30 0.35 12.03
CA THR A 182 11.02 -0.39 12.18
C THR A 182 11.07 -1.83 11.67
N TRP A 183 11.76 -2.12 10.56
CA TRP A 183 11.81 -3.47 10.00
C TRP A 183 12.76 -4.40 10.74
N THR A 184 13.65 -3.85 11.58
CA THR A 184 14.60 -4.62 12.40
C THR A 184 14.19 -4.69 13.87
N GLU A 185 13.15 -3.96 14.29
CA GLU A 185 12.70 -3.88 15.68
C GLU A 185 12.22 -5.23 16.27
N HIS A 186 11.72 -6.13 15.42
CA HIS A 186 11.06 -7.37 15.84
C HIS A 186 11.82 -8.64 15.42
N ASP A 187 13.13 -8.54 15.20
CA ASP A 187 14.01 -9.66 14.80
C ASP A 187 13.62 -10.36 13.47
N TRP A 188 12.78 -9.72 12.64
CA TRP A 188 12.46 -10.22 11.31
C TRP A 188 13.65 -10.12 10.36
N LEU A 189 14.46 -9.07 10.54
CA LEU A 189 15.67 -8.77 9.79
C LEU A 189 16.82 -8.50 10.76
N ASP A 190 17.99 -9.07 10.48
CA ASP A 190 19.22 -8.71 11.19
C ASP A 190 19.67 -7.31 10.78
N LYS A 191 19.67 -6.37 11.74
CA LYS A 191 19.94 -4.95 11.49
C LYS A 191 21.29 -4.73 10.80
N GLU A 192 22.35 -5.41 11.25
CA GLU A 192 23.69 -5.20 10.70
C GLU A 192 23.82 -5.77 9.28
N ALA A 193 23.12 -6.87 8.98
CA ALA A 193 23.10 -7.48 7.66
C ALA A 193 22.41 -6.59 6.61
N VAL A 194 21.31 -5.91 6.96
CA VAL A 194 20.49 -5.13 6.01
C VAL A 194 20.81 -3.64 6.00
N LYS A 195 21.45 -3.10 7.05
CA LYS A 195 21.70 -1.66 7.23
C LYS A 195 22.32 -1.00 6.01
N LYS A 196 23.37 -1.60 5.45
CA LYS A 196 24.09 -1.00 4.31
C LYS A 196 23.18 -0.81 3.10
N THR A 197 22.37 -1.81 2.74
CA THR A 197 21.53 -1.76 1.53
C THR A 197 20.26 -0.96 1.77
N ILE A 198 19.68 -1.04 2.97
CA ILE A 198 18.52 -0.21 3.34
C ILE A 198 18.88 1.27 3.29
N LEU A 199 19.99 1.69 3.89
CA LEU A 199 20.41 3.09 3.85
C LEU A 199 20.89 3.53 2.45
N ALA A 200 21.24 2.60 1.58
CA ALA A 200 21.64 2.90 0.20
C ALA A 200 20.47 2.99 -0.79
N GLY A 201 19.23 2.73 -0.37
CA GLY A 201 18.10 2.82 -1.29
C GLY A 201 16.87 1.98 -0.94
N GLY A 202 16.75 1.50 0.30
CA GLY A 202 15.57 0.78 0.79
C GLY A 202 15.40 -0.64 0.24
N TYR A 203 16.44 -1.22 -0.36
CA TYR A 203 16.46 -2.61 -0.82
C TYR A 203 17.32 -3.47 0.11
N TYR A 204 17.08 -4.78 0.14
CA TYR A 204 17.83 -5.70 1.00
C TYR A 204 17.72 -7.16 0.56
N THR A 205 18.55 -8.02 1.14
CA THR A 205 18.42 -9.48 0.99
C THR A 205 18.52 -10.15 2.35
N VAL A 206 17.78 -11.23 2.52
CA VAL A 206 17.74 -12.02 3.77
C VAL A 206 17.54 -13.49 3.43
N LYS A 207 18.04 -14.39 4.28
CA LYS A 207 17.74 -15.82 4.18
C LYS A 207 16.70 -16.20 5.23
N THR A 208 15.64 -16.86 4.80
CA THR A 208 14.65 -17.42 5.73
C THR A 208 15.27 -18.57 6.52
N ALA A 209 14.59 -19.02 7.59
CA ALA A 209 15.01 -20.18 8.37
C ALA A 209 15.17 -21.48 7.55
N ARG A 210 14.56 -21.54 6.36
CA ARG A 210 14.63 -22.67 5.43
C ARG A 210 15.71 -22.54 4.35
N GLY A 211 16.49 -21.46 4.37
CA GLY A 211 17.56 -21.23 3.40
C GLY A 211 17.10 -20.65 2.06
N LEU A 212 15.82 -20.30 1.90
CA LEU A 212 15.35 -19.48 0.78
C LEU A 212 15.95 -18.09 0.91
N ARG A 213 16.60 -17.59 -0.15
CA ARG A 213 17.06 -16.20 -0.21
C ARG A 213 15.92 -15.32 -0.74
N LEU A 214 15.57 -14.29 0.02
CA LEU A 214 14.68 -13.23 -0.43
C LEU A 214 15.56 -12.07 -0.93
N ILE A 215 15.25 -11.55 -2.11
CA ILE A 215 15.83 -10.32 -2.63
C ILE A 215 14.69 -9.31 -2.74
N VAL A 216 14.75 -8.26 -1.95
CA VAL A 216 13.73 -7.22 -1.85
C VAL A 216 14.23 -5.95 -2.53
N LEU A 217 13.52 -5.54 -3.57
CA LEU A 217 13.84 -4.37 -4.38
C LEU A 217 13.03 -3.16 -3.91
N ASN A 218 13.64 -1.98 -4.00
CA ASN A 218 12.92 -0.72 -4.07
C ASN A 218 12.78 -0.35 -5.54
N ASN A 219 11.79 -0.91 -6.22
CA ASN A 219 11.57 -0.61 -7.62
C ASN A 219 10.79 0.69 -7.86
N ASN A 220 10.46 1.47 -6.83
CA ASN A 220 9.89 2.81 -7.04
C ASN A 220 10.84 3.72 -7.81
N VAL A 221 12.15 3.46 -7.74
CA VAL A 221 13.16 4.19 -8.50
C VAL A 221 13.03 4.04 -10.01
N CYS A 222 12.46 2.93 -10.50
CA CYS A 222 12.22 2.75 -11.94
C CYS A 222 10.97 3.48 -12.44
N SER A 223 10.09 3.89 -11.51
CA SER A 223 8.73 4.32 -11.82
C SER A 223 8.71 5.55 -12.72
N ARG A 224 7.80 5.56 -13.69
CA ARG A 224 7.50 6.76 -14.48
C ARG A 224 6.96 7.91 -13.64
N GLU A 225 6.38 7.61 -12.48
CA GLU A 225 5.89 8.61 -11.54
C GLU A 225 7.00 9.16 -10.62
N ASN A 226 8.15 8.50 -10.57
CA ASN A 226 9.31 9.05 -9.90
C ASN A 226 10.03 10.03 -10.83
N TRP A 227 9.78 11.32 -10.64
CA TRP A 227 10.30 12.38 -11.50
C TRP A 227 11.81 12.57 -11.42
N TRP A 228 12.48 11.99 -10.43
CA TRP A 228 13.95 11.94 -10.38
C TRP A 228 14.57 11.19 -11.56
N ASN A 229 13.80 10.36 -12.28
CA ASN A 229 14.24 9.76 -13.54
C ASN A 229 14.55 10.78 -14.65
N LEU A 230 14.04 12.03 -14.56
CA LEU A 230 14.43 13.13 -15.43
C LEU A 230 15.84 13.66 -15.13
N TYR A 231 16.28 13.54 -13.87
CA TYR A 231 17.62 13.92 -13.43
C TYR A 231 18.63 12.85 -13.80
N ASN A 232 18.37 11.61 -13.37
CA ASN A 232 19.16 10.44 -13.75
C ASN A 232 18.31 9.18 -13.65
N SER A 233 18.25 8.42 -14.75
CA SER A 233 17.52 7.15 -14.86
C SER A 233 18.45 5.95 -15.05
N GLU A 234 19.76 6.15 -15.07
CA GLU A 234 20.75 5.08 -15.20
C GLU A 234 20.91 4.33 -13.87
N ASP A 235 20.38 3.10 -13.82
CA ASP A 235 20.39 2.18 -12.67
C ASP A 235 20.39 2.89 -11.30
N PRO A 236 19.29 3.58 -10.93
CA PRO A 236 19.24 4.32 -9.68
C PRO A 236 19.64 3.44 -8.49
N TYR A 237 20.54 3.99 -7.66
CA TYR A 237 21.17 3.32 -6.51
C TYR A 237 22.06 2.10 -6.86
N GLY A 238 22.39 1.88 -8.13
CA GLY A 238 23.10 0.69 -8.61
C GLY A 238 22.33 -0.61 -8.33
N GLN A 239 21.00 -0.53 -8.26
CA GLN A 239 20.15 -1.58 -7.70
C GLN A 239 20.06 -2.80 -8.61
N LEU A 240 19.98 -2.63 -9.93
CA LEU A 240 20.00 -3.76 -10.87
C LEU A 240 21.37 -4.43 -10.92
N LYS A 241 22.45 -3.65 -10.84
CA LYS A 241 23.80 -4.21 -10.68
C LYS A 241 23.91 -5.03 -9.40
N TRP A 242 23.42 -4.51 -8.28
CA TRP A 242 23.39 -5.21 -7.00
C TRP A 242 22.53 -6.49 -7.06
N LEU A 243 21.36 -6.44 -7.71
CA LEU A 243 20.50 -7.60 -7.93
C LEU A 243 21.24 -8.70 -8.70
N ALA A 244 21.90 -8.37 -9.81
CA ALA A 244 22.64 -9.32 -10.61
C ALA A 244 23.81 -9.97 -9.84
N ASP A 245 24.54 -9.18 -9.04
CA ASP A 245 25.63 -9.69 -8.19
C ASP A 245 25.09 -10.62 -7.09
N THR A 246 23.97 -10.25 -6.47
CA THR A 246 23.33 -11.04 -5.41
C THR A 246 22.78 -12.37 -5.95
N LEU A 247 22.19 -12.37 -7.14
CA LEU A 247 21.74 -13.58 -7.83
C LEU A 247 22.91 -14.47 -8.24
N LEU A 248 24.02 -13.89 -8.69
CA LEU A 248 25.23 -14.64 -8.99
C LEU A 248 25.82 -15.31 -7.75
N GLU A 249 25.79 -14.63 -6.60
CA GLU A 249 26.18 -15.22 -5.32
C GLU A 249 25.25 -16.39 -4.94
N ALA A 250 23.93 -16.20 -5.06
CA ALA A 250 22.94 -17.25 -4.79
C ALA A 250 23.17 -18.47 -5.68
N GLU A 251 23.38 -18.27 -6.99
CA GLU A 251 23.66 -19.34 -7.95
C GLU A 251 24.92 -20.13 -7.56
N LYS A 252 26.02 -19.45 -7.21
CA LYS A 252 27.27 -20.09 -6.75
C LYS A 252 27.06 -20.91 -5.48
N ASN A 253 26.21 -20.43 -4.58
CA ASN A 253 25.87 -21.08 -3.32
C ASN A 253 24.74 -22.11 -3.46
N LYS A 254 24.20 -22.30 -4.66
CA LYS A 254 23.03 -23.18 -4.93
C LYS A 254 21.81 -22.82 -4.10
N GLU A 255 21.66 -21.53 -3.82
CA GLU A 255 20.50 -20.99 -3.12
C GLU A 255 19.36 -20.77 -4.14
N ILE A 256 18.13 -20.88 -3.65
CA ILE A 256 16.93 -20.57 -4.42
C ILE A 256 16.45 -19.19 -3.99
N VAL A 257 15.92 -18.42 -4.94
CA VAL A 257 15.59 -17.02 -4.74
C VAL A 257 14.12 -16.72 -4.99
N HIS A 258 13.52 -15.94 -4.09
CA HIS A 258 12.32 -15.16 -4.40
C HIS A 258 12.67 -13.68 -4.53
N ILE A 259 12.09 -13.01 -5.53
CA ILE A 259 12.23 -11.57 -5.71
C ILE A 259 10.94 -10.88 -5.28
N LEU A 260 11.08 -9.82 -4.50
CA LEU A 260 9.98 -9.04 -3.94
C LEU A 260 10.14 -7.59 -4.39
N TYR A 261 9.10 -7.01 -4.98
CA TYR A 261 9.07 -5.61 -5.39
C TYR A 261 7.63 -5.07 -5.35
N HIS A 262 7.41 -3.77 -5.55
CA HIS A 262 6.07 -3.18 -5.41
C HIS A 262 5.39 -2.94 -6.77
N ILE A 263 6.00 -2.11 -7.61
CA ILE A 263 5.40 -1.62 -8.86
C ILE A 263 5.51 -2.68 -9.97
N GLN A 264 4.50 -2.84 -10.82
CA GLN A 264 4.62 -3.70 -11.99
C GLN A 264 5.65 -3.16 -12.99
N THR A 265 6.48 -4.02 -13.57
CA THR A 265 7.66 -3.60 -14.38
C THR A 265 7.30 -2.85 -15.67
N SER A 266 6.08 -2.99 -16.19
CA SER A 266 5.60 -2.18 -17.33
C SER A 266 5.28 -0.72 -16.97
N SER A 267 5.19 -0.39 -15.68
CA SER A 267 5.12 0.98 -15.16
C SER A 267 6.51 1.56 -14.84
N CYS A 268 7.57 0.76 -14.99
CA CYS A 268 8.94 1.25 -15.00
C CYS A 268 9.26 1.91 -16.35
N ILE A 269 10.27 2.78 -16.37
CA ILE A 269 10.91 3.18 -17.62
C ILE A 269 11.38 1.96 -18.43
N GLY A 270 11.14 1.97 -19.74
CA GLY A 270 11.41 0.79 -20.60
C GLY A 270 12.85 0.25 -20.56
N SER A 271 13.86 1.12 -20.38
CA SER A 271 15.27 0.69 -20.23
C SER A 271 15.50 -0.17 -18.99
N TRP A 272 14.87 0.19 -17.87
CA TRP A 272 14.92 -0.58 -16.63
C TRP A 272 14.23 -1.92 -16.80
N GLY A 273 13.02 -1.93 -17.40
CA GLY A 273 12.26 -3.16 -17.68
C GLY A 273 13.04 -4.15 -18.54
N ARG A 274 13.69 -3.68 -19.61
CA ARG A 274 14.55 -4.52 -20.47
C ARG A 274 15.76 -5.08 -19.71
N ALA A 275 16.43 -4.25 -18.91
CA ALA A 275 17.58 -4.70 -18.12
C ALA A 275 17.16 -5.73 -17.06
N TYR A 276 16.02 -5.53 -16.41
CA TYR A 276 15.43 -6.49 -15.47
C TYR A 276 15.13 -7.83 -16.15
N ASN A 277 14.46 -7.83 -17.32
CA ASN A 277 14.19 -9.06 -18.07
C ASN A 277 15.46 -9.80 -18.49
N GLN A 278 16.55 -9.10 -18.84
CA GLN A 278 17.85 -9.74 -19.11
C GLN A 278 18.43 -10.44 -17.87
N ILE A 279 18.30 -9.83 -16.69
CA ILE A 279 18.70 -10.46 -15.42
C ILE A 279 17.84 -11.69 -15.15
N LEU A 280 16.51 -11.61 -15.31
CA LEU A 280 15.62 -12.76 -15.16
C LEU A 280 16.02 -13.90 -16.10
N LYS A 281 16.22 -13.63 -17.39
CA LYS A 281 16.67 -14.63 -18.37
C LYS A 281 17.95 -15.32 -17.93
N ARG A 282 18.94 -14.56 -17.43
CA ARG A 282 20.23 -15.11 -16.98
C ARG A 282 20.08 -16.00 -15.75
N PHE A 283 19.20 -15.65 -14.83
CA PHE A 283 19.08 -16.32 -13.52
C PHE A 283 17.78 -17.12 -13.34
N GLN A 284 17.05 -17.43 -14.41
CA GLN A 284 15.76 -18.13 -14.39
C GLN A 284 15.78 -19.49 -13.66
N ASN A 285 16.94 -20.15 -13.56
CA ASN A 285 17.10 -21.41 -12.82
C ASN A 285 17.41 -21.21 -11.33
N THR A 286 17.77 -19.99 -10.92
CA THR A 286 18.03 -19.60 -9.52
C THR A 286 16.79 -18.96 -8.89
N ILE A 287 15.99 -18.25 -9.69
CA ILE A 287 14.77 -17.56 -9.25
C ILE A 287 13.58 -18.52 -9.34
N ALA A 288 12.95 -18.81 -8.20
CA ALA A 288 11.78 -19.69 -8.14
C ALA A 288 10.45 -18.93 -8.29
N ALA A 289 10.37 -17.69 -7.79
CA ALA A 289 9.15 -16.90 -7.85
C ALA A 289 9.41 -15.40 -7.66
N GLN A 290 8.45 -14.59 -8.11
CA GLN A 290 8.45 -13.14 -7.92
C GLN A 290 7.09 -12.67 -7.44
N PHE A 291 7.06 -11.64 -6.60
CA PHE A 291 5.82 -11.11 -6.01
C PHE A 291 5.78 -9.59 -6.01
N ASN A 292 4.61 -9.04 -6.33
CA ASN A 292 4.39 -7.60 -6.31
C ASN A 292 3.00 -7.17 -5.81
N GLY A 293 2.71 -5.86 -5.89
CA GLY A 293 1.45 -5.24 -5.49
C GLY A 293 1.11 -4.06 -6.40
N HIS A 294 0.81 -2.89 -5.82
CA HIS A 294 0.58 -1.61 -6.50
C HIS A 294 -0.72 -1.51 -7.32
N THR A 295 -1.03 -2.49 -8.18
CA THR A 295 -2.17 -2.36 -9.11
C THR A 295 -3.53 -2.42 -8.43
N HIS A 296 -3.58 -2.87 -7.17
CA HIS A 296 -4.81 -3.15 -6.42
C HIS A 296 -5.74 -4.14 -7.12
N ARG A 297 -5.23 -4.99 -8.02
CA ARG A 297 -6.03 -6.00 -8.73
C ARG A 297 -5.40 -7.37 -8.54
N ASP A 298 -6.22 -8.41 -8.51
CA ASP A 298 -5.72 -9.78 -8.45
C ASP A 298 -5.20 -10.19 -9.85
N GLN A 299 -3.89 -10.17 -10.01
CA GLN A 299 -3.23 -10.35 -11.30
C GLN A 299 -1.96 -11.19 -11.19
N PHE A 300 -1.45 -11.59 -12.33
CA PHE A 300 -0.09 -12.06 -12.50
C PHE A 300 0.47 -11.51 -13.80
N PHE A 301 1.78 -11.52 -13.95
CA PHE A 301 2.48 -11.00 -15.12
C PHE A 301 3.51 -12.01 -15.60
N ILE A 302 3.60 -12.18 -16.92
CA ILE A 302 4.54 -13.12 -17.54
C ILE A 302 5.65 -12.33 -18.20
N HIS A 303 6.88 -12.58 -17.76
CA HIS A 303 8.08 -12.01 -18.34
C HIS A 303 8.52 -12.88 -19.51
N TYR A 304 8.84 -12.23 -20.63
CA TYR A 304 9.30 -12.89 -21.84
C TYR A 304 10.73 -12.47 -22.18
N ASP A 305 11.43 -13.37 -22.86
CA ASP A 305 12.69 -13.06 -23.51
C ASP A 305 12.51 -11.96 -24.58
N ASN A 306 13.52 -11.11 -24.74
CA ASN A 306 13.57 -10.13 -25.81
C ASN A 306 13.83 -10.79 -27.17
N ASP A 307 14.41 -12.00 -27.18
CA ASP A 307 14.61 -12.78 -28.41
C ASP A 307 13.31 -13.50 -28.82
N THR A 308 12.90 -13.32 -30.07
CA THR A 308 11.75 -14.01 -30.65
C THR A 308 12.20 -15.22 -31.49
N ASN A 309 11.38 -16.27 -31.49
CA ASN A 309 11.56 -17.39 -32.42
C ASN A 309 11.02 -17.07 -33.83
N GLU A 310 11.14 -18.02 -34.76
CA GLU A 310 10.67 -17.89 -36.16
C GLU A 310 9.19 -17.50 -36.32
N ASN A 311 8.36 -17.71 -35.27
CA ASN A 311 6.94 -17.34 -35.24
C ASN A 311 6.68 -15.99 -34.53
N ASN A 312 7.72 -15.18 -34.30
CA ASN A 312 7.66 -13.96 -33.48
C ASN A 312 7.17 -14.21 -32.04
N MET A 313 7.35 -15.41 -31.50
CA MET A 313 6.95 -15.75 -30.13
C MET A 313 8.18 -15.80 -29.23
N SER A 314 8.13 -15.06 -28.13
CA SER A 314 9.19 -15.07 -27.13
C SER A 314 9.01 -16.21 -26.13
N THR A 315 10.12 -16.66 -25.54
CA THR A 315 10.10 -17.69 -24.48
C THR A 315 9.69 -17.05 -23.15
N PRO A 316 8.72 -17.60 -22.40
CA PRO A 316 8.41 -17.12 -21.07
C PRO A 316 9.55 -17.49 -20.10
N ILE A 317 10.10 -16.48 -19.43
CA ILE A 317 11.32 -16.59 -18.58
C ILE A 317 11.05 -16.37 -17.09
N GLY A 318 9.84 -15.95 -16.72
CA GLY A 318 9.48 -15.72 -15.33
C GLY A 318 8.02 -15.30 -15.17
N VAL A 319 7.51 -15.40 -13.95
CA VAL A 319 6.17 -14.95 -13.57
C VAL A 319 6.28 -14.11 -12.30
N THR A 320 5.46 -13.07 -12.23
CA THR A 320 5.24 -12.27 -11.02
C THR A 320 3.79 -12.39 -10.59
N PHE A 321 3.56 -12.76 -9.33
CA PHE A 321 2.23 -12.84 -8.73
C PHE A 321 1.90 -11.56 -7.97
N ASN A 322 0.78 -10.92 -8.31
CA ASN A 322 0.33 -9.70 -7.65
C ASN A 322 -0.52 -10.03 -6.42
N GLY A 323 -0.26 -9.37 -5.30
CA GLY A 323 -0.96 -9.57 -4.04
C GLY A 323 -2.43 -9.10 -4.03
N GLY A 324 -2.81 -8.18 -4.92
CA GLY A 324 -4.01 -7.37 -4.75
C GLY A 324 -3.82 -6.29 -3.69
N SER A 325 -4.83 -6.05 -2.85
CA SER A 325 -4.86 -4.95 -1.88
C SER A 325 -5.93 -5.17 -0.82
N LEU A 326 -5.64 -4.74 0.41
CA LEU A 326 -6.64 -4.58 1.46
C LEU A 326 -7.49 -3.32 1.24
N MET A 327 -6.94 -2.31 0.57
CA MET A 327 -7.66 -1.09 0.20
C MET A 327 -8.73 -1.41 -0.86
N PRO A 328 -10.01 -1.07 -0.62
CA PRO A 328 -11.10 -1.36 -1.54
C PRO A 328 -11.17 -0.36 -2.71
N ASP A 329 -10.23 -0.47 -3.65
CA ASP A 329 -10.22 0.32 -4.88
C ASP A 329 -11.04 -0.40 -5.97
N GLU A 330 -12.33 -0.07 -6.07
CA GLU A 330 -13.31 -0.69 -6.99
C GLU A 330 -13.47 -2.22 -6.86
N ALA A 331 -12.76 -2.84 -5.93
CA ALA A 331 -12.66 -4.27 -5.74
C ALA A 331 -12.64 -4.58 -4.25
N ASN A 332 -13.12 -5.76 -3.86
CA ASN A 332 -13.19 -6.12 -2.44
C ASN A 332 -11.79 -6.25 -1.83
N PRO A 333 -11.60 -5.96 -0.53
CA PRO A 333 -10.34 -6.20 0.17
C PRO A 333 -9.90 -7.66 0.06
N ASN A 334 -8.60 -7.91 -0.08
CA ASN A 334 -8.08 -9.28 -0.06
C ASN A 334 -6.75 -9.44 0.67
N TYR A 335 -6.46 -10.69 0.99
CA TYR A 335 -5.09 -11.20 1.17
C TYR A 335 -4.96 -12.53 0.43
N LYS A 336 -3.72 -13.04 0.31
CA LYS A 336 -3.44 -14.32 -0.34
C LYS A 336 -2.67 -15.26 0.58
N ILE A 337 -2.98 -16.55 0.47
CA ILE A 337 -2.20 -17.63 1.06
C ILE A 337 -1.53 -18.40 -0.07
N LEU A 338 -0.21 -18.49 -0.01
CA LEU A 338 0.62 -19.16 -1.02
C LEU A 338 0.98 -20.56 -0.57
N SER A 339 0.73 -21.55 -1.42
CA SER A 339 1.28 -22.90 -1.25
C SER A 339 2.62 -22.99 -1.98
N ILE A 340 3.71 -23.21 -1.24
CA ILE A 340 5.08 -23.22 -1.77
C ILE A 340 5.64 -24.64 -1.75
N ASP A 341 6.37 -25.03 -2.79
CA ASP A 341 7.10 -26.30 -2.78
C ASP A 341 8.22 -26.29 -1.74
N ALA A 342 8.30 -27.37 -0.95
CA ALA A 342 9.23 -27.42 0.17
C ALA A 342 10.71 -27.47 -0.24
N ASN A 343 11.01 -27.89 -1.47
CA ASN A 343 12.38 -28.08 -1.94
C ASN A 343 12.76 -27.05 -3.00
N SER A 344 11.91 -26.88 -4.01
CA SER A 344 12.17 -25.96 -5.12
C SER A 344 11.74 -24.52 -4.83
N PHE A 345 10.97 -24.29 -3.75
CA PHE A 345 10.32 -23.01 -3.44
C PHE A 345 9.42 -22.43 -4.54
N ASN A 346 9.16 -23.17 -5.62
CA ASN A 346 8.20 -22.76 -6.64
C ASN A 346 6.79 -22.63 -6.04
N VAL A 347 6.01 -21.68 -6.55
CA VAL A 347 4.59 -21.54 -6.19
C VAL A 347 3.82 -22.73 -6.75
N LYS A 348 3.19 -23.50 -5.87
CA LYS A 348 2.33 -24.63 -6.24
C LYS A 348 0.93 -24.18 -6.56
N ASP A 349 0.39 -23.27 -5.75
CA ASP A 349 -0.94 -22.69 -5.89
C ASP A 349 -1.04 -21.45 -4.99
N PHE A 350 -2.08 -20.65 -5.18
CA PHE A 350 -2.45 -19.61 -4.23
C PHE A 350 -3.96 -19.54 -4.05
N GLU A 351 -4.35 -19.18 -2.85
CA GLU A 351 -5.73 -18.95 -2.46
C GLU A 351 -5.93 -17.47 -2.15
N THR A 352 -6.92 -16.85 -2.78
CA THR A 352 -7.30 -15.47 -2.45
C THR A 352 -8.45 -15.52 -1.44
N TYR A 353 -8.30 -14.79 -0.34
CA TYR A 353 -9.33 -14.57 0.67
C TYR A 353 -9.83 -13.14 0.59
N THR A 354 -11.13 -12.94 0.68
CA THR A 354 -11.79 -11.65 0.55
C THR A 354 -12.99 -11.57 1.47
N PHE A 355 -13.62 -10.40 1.58
CA PHE A 355 -14.98 -10.27 2.09
C PHE A 355 -15.76 -9.32 1.19
N ASP A 356 -17.05 -9.57 1.04
CA ASP A 356 -17.93 -8.68 0.27
C ASP A 356 -18.14 -7.38 1.05
N LEU A 357 -17.59 -6.27 0.54
CA LEU A 357 -17.66 -4.99 1.22
C LEU A 357 -19.09 -4.43 1.28
N ASP A 358 -19.90 -4.66 0.24
CA ASP A 358 -21.28 -4.17 0.17
C ASP A 358 -22.14 -4.89 1.23
N GLU A 359 -22.02 -6.22 1.31
CA GLU A 359 -22.72 -7.00 2.34
C GLU A 359 -22.15 -6.74 3.75
N ALA A 360 -20.85 -6.53 3.90
CA ALA A 360 -20.26 -6.18 5.19
C ALA A 360 -20.77 -4.83 5.71
N ASN A 361 -20.89 -3.83 4.84
CA ASN A 361 -21.45 -2.51 5.19
C ASN A 361 -22.94 -2.60 5.54
N LYS A 362 -23.71 -3.39 4.79
CA LYS A 362 -25.14 -3.58 5.05
C LYS A 362 -25.40 -4.30 6.37
N ASN A 363 -24.62 -5.33 6.67
CA ASN A 363 -24.82 -6.18 7.84
C ASN A 363 -23.96 -5.75 9.05
N GLN A 364 -23.10 -4.73 8.89
CA GLN A 364 -22.13 -4.27 9.90
C GLN A 364 -21.27 -5.41 10.46
N LYS A 365 -20.88 -6.34 9.59
CA LYS A 365 -20.13 -7.54 9.95
C LYS A 365 -19.16 -7.92 8.82
N ILE A 366 -17.89 -8.06 9.15
CA ILE A 366 -16.87 -8.56 8.22
C ILE A 366 -16.83 -10.08 8.32
N ASP A 367 -16.95 -10.75 7.17
CA ASP A 367 -16.84 -12.21 7.07
C ASP A 367 -15.85 -12.59 5.96
N TRP A 368 -14.64 -13.00 6.37
CA TRP A 368 -13.58 -13.38 5.45
C TRP A 368 -13.84 -14.77 4.89
N ILE A 369 -13.94 -14.86 3.57
CA ILE A 369 -14.20 -16.08 2.82
C ILE A 369 -13.06 -16.37 1.84
N LYS A 370 -12.81 -17.65 1.57
CA LYS A 370 -11.97 -18.05 0.44
C LYS A 370 -12.73 -17.70 -0.85
N LEU A 371 -12.16 -16.81 -1.67
CA LEU A 371 -12.72 -16.47 -2.97
C LEU A 371 -12.45 -17.60 -3.98
N TYR A 372 -11.20 -18.05 -4.09
CA TYR A 372 -10.81 -19.12 -5.01
C TYR A 372 -9.43 -19.70 -4.69
N SER A 373 -9.15 -20.89 -5.24
CA SER A 373 -7.79 -21.39 -5.52
C SER A 373 -7.51 -21.21 -7.01
N PHE A 374 -6.31 -20.75 -7.37
CA PHE A 374 -5.95 -20.51 -8.76
C PHE A 374 -5.95 -21.80 -9.58
N LYS A 375 -5.28 -22.85 -9.09
CA LYS A 375 -5.24 -24.15 -9.79
C LYS A 375 -6.61 -24.78 -9.94
N ASP A 376 -7.42 -24.75 -8.88
CA ASP A 376 -8.76 -25.34 -8.91
C ASP A 376 -9.67 -24.60 -9.91
N SER A 377 -9.49 -23.29 -10.07
CA SER A 377 -10.36 -22.46 -10.91
C SER A 377 -9.96 -22.47 -12.38
N PHE A 378 -8.66 -22.46 -12.67
CA PHE A 378 -8.16 -22.37 -14.05
C PHE A 378 -7.70 -23.71 -14.63
N HIS A 379 -7.72 -24.78 -13.82
CA HIS A 379 -7.34 -26.14 -14.23
C HIS A 379 -5.99 -26.18 -14.98
N VAL A 380 -4.99 -25.49 -14.40
CA VAL A 380 -3.61 -25.49 -14.89
C VAL A 380 -2.80 -26.58 -14.21
N ASP A 381 -1.88 -27.20 -14.96
CA ASP A 381 -1.03 -28.28 -14.44
C ASP A 381 -0.03 -27.74 -13.41
N SER A 382 0.58 -26.59 -13.70
CA SER A 382 1.45 -25.85 -12.80
C SER A 382 1.29 -24.33 -12.96
N LEU A 383 1.95 -23.58 -12.07
CA LEU A 383 2.09 -22.12 -12.15
C LEU A 383 3.44 -21.73 -12.81
N SER A 384 4.01 -22.61 -13.63
CA SER A 384 5.23 -22.30 -14.38
C SER A 384 4.98 -21.22 -15.44
N PRO A 385 6.01 -20.48 -15.87
CA PRO A 385 5.86 -19.47 -16.92
C PRO A 385 5.26 -20.01 -18.22
N ALA A 386 5.61 -21.25 -18.61
CA ALA A 386 5.07 -21.89 -19.81
C ALA A 386 3.56 -22.20 -19.69
N ASP A 387 3.13 -22.80 -18.58
CA ASP A 387 1.72 -23.16 -18.38
C ASP A 387 0.82 -21.92 -18.22
N LEU A 388 1.31 -20.88 -17.55
CA LEU A 388 0.59 -19.61 -17.43
C LEU A 388 0.55 -18.87 -18.78
N SER A 389 1.61 -18.95 -19.59
CA SER A 389 1.60 -18.43 -20.96
C SER A 389 0.57 -19.14 -21.82
N ASP A 390 0.45 -20.47 -21.72
CA ASP A 390 -0.57 -21.25 -22.42
C ASP A 390 -1.99 -20.89 -21.95
N LEU A 391 -2.19 -20.71 -20.64
CA LEU A 391 -3.46 -20.24 -20.08
C LEU A 391 -3.89 -18.92 -20.76
N VAL A 392 -3.02 -17.92 -20.79
CA VAL A 392 -3.34 -16.58 -21.32
C VAL A 392 -3.53 -16.60 -22.84
N ILE A 393 -2.62 -17.24 -23.58
CA ILE A 393 -2.61 -17.21 -25.05
C ILE A 393 -3.69 -18.13 -25.64
N ASN A 394 -3.93 -19.30 -25.05
CA ASN A 394 -4.77 -20.33 -25.63
C ASN A 394 -6.08 -20.56 -24.89
N LYS A 395 -6.06 -20.69 -23.56
CA LYS A 395 -7.26 -21.05 -22.79
C LYS A 395 -8.18 -19.85 -22.52
N MET A 396 -7.62 -18.67 -22.29
CA MET A 396 -8.38 -17.41 -22.12
C MET A 396 -8.91 -16.83 -23.45
N LYS A 397 -8.96 -17.62 -24.52
CA LYS A 397 -9.81 -17.33 -25.70
C LYS A 397 -11.29 -17.66 -25.46
N ASN A 398 -11.57 -18.43 -24.40
CA ASN A 398 -12.92 -18.76 -23.97
C ASN A 398 -13.46 -17.66 -23.04
N ASP A 399 -14.56 -17.02 -23.42
CA ASP A 399 -15.22 -15.96 -22.67
C ASP A 399 -15.51 -16.36 -21.22
N THR A 400 -15.88 -17.62 -20.95
CA THR A 400 -16.13 -18.10 -19.58
C THR A 400 -14.87 -18.04 -18.71
N VAL A 401 -13.70 -18.33 -19.27
CA VAL A 401 -12.42 -18.27 -18.54
C VAL A 401 -12.02 -16.82 -18.30
N VAL A 402 -12.25 -15.95 -19.29
CA VAL A 402 -12.01 -14.50 -19.17
C VAL A 402 -12.93 -13.88 -18.12
N ASP A 403 -14.22 -14.20 -18.13
CA ASP A 403 -15.21 -13.70 -17.16
C ASP A 403 -14.85 -14.16 -15.75
N LEU A 404 -14.42 -15.42 -15.60
CA LEU A 404 -13.95 -15.94 -14.31
C LEU A 404 -12.70 -15.20 -13.82
N TYR A 405 -11.73 -14.96 -14.71
CA TYR A 405 -10.55 -14.17 -14.37
C TYR A 405 -10.90 -12.71 -14.03
N ASN A 406 -11.80 -12.07 -14.78
CA ASN A 406 -12.28 -10.72 -14.50
C ASN A 406 -13.00 -10.63 -13.13
N ARG A 407 -13.76 -11.66 -12.77
CA ARG A 407 -14.36 -11.76 -11.44
C ARG A 407 -13.30 -11.76 -10.35
N PHE A 408 -12.21 -12.51 -10.51
CA PHE A 408 -11.14 -12.55 -9.53
C PHE A 408 -10.28 -11.29 -9.53
N PHE A 409 -10.06 -10.68 -10.70
CA PHE A 409 -9.36 -9.40 -10.85
C PHE A 409 -9.96 -8.30 -9.96
N TYR A 410 -11.30 -8.22 -9.92
CA TYR A 410 -12.06 -7.33 -9.03
C TYR A 410 -12.46 -7.96 -7.69
N ARG A 411 -11.92 -9.15 -7.37
CA ARG A 411 -12.07 -9.85 -6.10
C ARG A 411 -13.53 -10.09 -5.72
N GLY A 412 -14.35 -10.39 -6.73
CA GLY A 412 -15.77 -10.66 -6.59
C GLY A 412 -16.63 -9.43 -6.26
N SER A 413 -16.12 -8.20 -6.42
CA SER A 413 -16.93 -6.99 -6.22
C SER A 413 -18.00 -6.84 -7.30
N SER A 414 -18.97 -5.97 -7.06
CA SER A 414 -20.02 -5.64 -8.04
C SER A 414 -19.47 -5.07 -9.36
N LYS A 415 -18.26 -4.51 -9.37
CA LYS A 415 -17.57 -4.04 -10.58
C LYS A 415 -17.16 -5.16 -11.53
N ALA A 416 -16.95 -6.37 -11.02
CA ALA A 416 -16.68 -7.56 -11.85
C ALA A 416 -17.76 -7.85 -12.91
N ASN A 417 -18.99 -7.37 -12.68
CA ASN A 417 -20.12 -7.59 -13.59
C ASN A 417 -20.13 -6.63 -14.79
N GLN A 418 -19.19 -5.69 -14.88
CA GLN A 418 -19.06 -4.81 -16.04
C GLN A 418 -18.22 -5.50 -17.13
N THR A 419 -18.72 -5.45 -18.37
CA THR A 419 -18.13 -6.13 -19.52
C THR A 419 -16.74 -5.57 -19.83
N TYR A 420 -15.69 -6.33 -19.53
CA TYR A 420 -14.32 -5.99 -19.93
C TYR A 420 -14.03 -6.54 -21.33
N VAL A 421 -13.20 -5.85 -22.10
CA VAL A 421 -12.71 -6.38 -23.38
C VAL A 421 -11.62 -7.41 -23.07
N GLY A 422 -11.93 -8.70 -23.22
CA GLY A 422 -11.03 -9.80 -22.84
C GLY A 422 -9.62 -9.77 -23.45
N ARG A 423 -9.43 -9.08 -24.59
CA ARG A 423 -8.10 -8.85 -25.18
C ARG A 423 -7.23 -7.91 -24.34
N ASP A 424 -7.80 -6.84 -23.79
CA ASP A 424 -7.05 -5.84 -23.03
C ASP A 424 -6.54 -6.43 -21.72
N LEU A 425 -7.37 -7.22 -21.04
CA LEU A 425 -7.02 -7.90 -19.80
C LEU A 425 -5.88 -8.91 -19.99
N ARG A 426 -5.93 -9.70 -21.07
CA ARG A 426 -4.86 -10.62 -21.44
C ARG A 426 -3.57 -9.88 -21.80
N CYS A 427 -3.68 -8.77 -22.56
CA CYS A 427 -2.51 -7.99 -22.95
C CYS A 427 -1.80 -7.38 -21.73
N GLN A 428 -2.55 -6.92 -20.72
CA GLN A 428 -1.96 -6.41 -19.47
C GLN A 428 -1.10 -7.45 -18.75
N ILE A 429 -1.47 -8.74 -18.80
CA ILE A 429 -0.67 -9.84 -18.21
C ILE A 429 0.66 -10.04 -18.95
N LEU A 430 0.65 -9.85 -20.28
CA LEU A 430 1.82 -10.06 -21.15
C LEU A 430 2.74 -8.83 -21.23
N LEU A 431 2.25 -7.65 -20.84
CA LEU A 431 3.01 -6.40 -20.89
C LEU A 431 3.86 -6.21 -19.63
N THR A 432 5.16 -6.52 -19.74
CA THR A 432 6.14 -6.37 -18.64
C THR A 432 7.22 -5.32 -18.91
N VAL A 433 7.29 -4.77 -20.12
CA VAL A 433 8.19 -3.68 -20.50
C VAL A 433 7.37 -2.56 -21.13
N GLU A 434 7.60 -1.33 -20.68
CA GLU A 434 6.89 -0.16 -21.18
C GLU A 434 7.02 -0.02 -22.70
N GLY A 435 5.89 0.10 -23.39
CA GLY A 435 5.84 0.31 -24.83
C GLY A 435 6.11 -0.93 -25.70
N GLU A 436 6.48 -2.07 -25.10
CA GLU A 436 6.80 -3.32 -25.81
C GLU A 436 5.65 -4.33 -25.66
N ALA A 437 4.60 -4.12 -26.47
CA ALA A 437 3.38 -4.93 -26.45
C ALA A 437 3.38 -6.07 -27.50
N ASP A 438 4.55 -6.51 -27.98
CA ASP A 438 4.65 -7.47 -29.08
C ASP A 438 3.94 -8.79 -28.77
N MET A 439 3.99 -9.24 -27.52
CA MET A 439 3.28 -10.46 -27.09
C MET A 439 1.75 -10.33 -27.18
N CYS A 440 1.20 -9.11 -27.15
CA CYS A 440 -0.23 -8.88 -27.32
C CYS A 440 -0.71 -9.06 -28.77
N ASN A 441 0.21 -9.16 -29.74
CA ASN A 441 -0.14 -9.48 -31.13
C ASN A 441 -0.60 -10.93 -31.31
N HIS A 442 -0.38 -11.79 -30.30
CA HIS A 442 -0.75 -13.22 -30.32
C HIS A 442 -2.11 -13.52 -29.66
N LEU A 443 -2.89 -12.50 -29.27
CA LEU A 443 -4.13 -12.61 -28.46
C LEU A 443 -5.45 -12.63 -29.23
#